data_AF-A0A3B1BM01-F1
#
_entry.id   AF-A0A3B1BM01-F1
#
_cell.length_a   1.000
_cell.length_b   1.000
_cell.length_c   1.000
_cell.angle_alpha   90.00
_cell.angle_beta   90.00
_cell.angle_gamma   90.00
#
_symmetry.space_group_name_H-M   'P 1'
#
loop_
_entity.id
_entity.type
_entity.pdbx_description
1 polymer ?
#
loop_
_entity_poly.entity_id
_entity_poly.type
_entity_poly.pdbx_seq_one_letter_code
_entity_poly.pdbx_strand_id
1 'polypeptide(L)'
;MSRSPYRRNLINFRDYNQTRLDCAAQISPDKARIAFDVIPYLLHTNHRDLPGYVEGSDAPWGIYLFEPDENVVESLRRYCPGFNLDKAESFRRVDRLMIESLFIMGSIGTVGQTKKSDYDYWVVIDESKISPEDVRELEAKLAALEMWCLEKKMESHFFLSDVSKTKDNEFGVTDKESGGSAQKQILKEEFYRTAILIKGKTLLWWLTPPGISDEEYEEHKNNLLDEGYIDENEVIDLGPISHIPPGELFGALLWQFNKAMESPYKSVIKMGLMESYIMEGENAELLCDTLKRHVQGGAGQDRKLD
;
A
#
# COMPACT_ATOMS: atom_id res chain seq x y z
N MET A 1 7.39 3.62 32.90
CA MET A 1 7.36 2.39 32.09
C MET A 1 7.96 2.73 30.74
N SER A 2 9.17 2.23 30.44
CA SER A 2 9.81 2.47 29.14
C SER A 2 8.90 1.90 28.03
N ARG A 3 8.44 2.73 27.09
CA ARG A 3 7.69 2.23 25.92
C ARG A 3 8.64 1.32 25.14
N SER A 4 8.26 0.06 24.95
CA SER A 4 8.97 -0.90 24.09
C SER A 4 9.33 -0.25 22.74
N PRO A 5 10.56 -0.39 22.22
CA PRO A 5 11.00 0.21 20.96
C PRO A 5 10.01 0.02 19.81
N TYR A 6 9.35 -1.14 19.76
CA TYR A 6 8.37 -1.51 18.74
C TYR A 6 7.11 -0.64 18.75
N ARG A 7 6.59 -0.32 19.95
CA ARG A 7 5.45 0.61 20.08
C ARG A 7 5.81 2.01 19.62
N ARG A 8 7.07 2.43 19.84
CA ARG A 8 7.56 3.72 19.34
C ARG A 8 7.63 3.72 17.80
N ASN A 9 8.16 2.66 17.22
CA ASN A 9 8.22 2.50 15.76
C ASN A 9 6.81 2.55 15.12
N LEU A 10 5.84 1.88 15.73
CA LEU A 10 4.45 1.92 15.27
C LEU A 10 3.84 3.33 15.33
N ILE A 11 4.05 4.07 16.42
CA ILE A 11 3.57 5.45 16.55
C ILE A 11 4.22 6.33 15.49
N ASN A 12 5.55 6.26 15.34
CA ASN A 12 6.28 7.07 14.37
C ASN A 12 5.85 6.76 12.92
N PHE A 13 5.60 5.49 12.60
CA PHE A 13 5.06 5.11 11.30
C PHE A 13 3.65 5.67 11.08
N ARG A 14 2.75 5.57 12.07
CA ARG A 14 1.39 6.12 11.96
C ARG A 14 1.40 7.63 11.73
N ASP A 15 2.25 8.36 12.44
CA ASP A 15 2.43 9.81 12.27
C ASP A 15 2.96 10.15 10.87
N TYR A 16 3.96 9.39 10.39
CA TYR A 16 4.49 9.53 9.03
C TYR A 16 3.42 9.24 7.96
N ASN A 17 2.69 8.14 8.11
CA ASN A 17 1.64 7.73 7.17
C ASN A 17 0.52 8.78 7.11
N GLN A 18 0.09 9.31 8.27
CA GLN A 18 -0.89 10.39 8.32
C GLN A 18 -0.39 11.65 7.63
N THR A 19 0.88 12.01 7.83
CA THR A 19 1.48 13.16 7.13
C THR A 19 1.45 12.96 5.61
N ARG A 20 1.73 11.76 5.11
CA ARG A 20 1.65 11.42 3.68
C ARG A 20 0.22 11.52 3.14
N LEU A 21 -0.78 11.06 3.90
CA LEU A 21 -2.21 11.22 3.56
C LEU A 21 -2.61 12.70 3.50
N ASP A 22 -2.19 13.51 4.47
CA ASP A 22 -2.47 14.95 4.53
C ASP A 22 -1.85 15.68 3.33
N CYS A 23 -0.60 15.39 3.00
CA CYS A 23 0.08 15.94 1.82
C CYS A 23 -0.68 15.59 0.54
N ALA A 24 -1.15 14.35 0.40
CA ALA A 24 -1.92 13.94 -0.76
C ALA A 24 -3.27 14.68 -0.87
N ALA A 25 -3.96 14.85 0.25
CA ALA A 25 -5.22 15.58 0.33
C ALA A 25 -5.05 17.07 -0.02
N GLN A 26 -3.92 17.69 0.31
CA GLN A 26 -3.65 19.10 -0.05
C GLN A 26 -3.54 19.31 -1.56
N ILE A 27 -2.95 18.36 -2.29
CA ILE A 27 -2.72 18.47 -3.74
C ILE A 27 -4.00 18.20 -4.53
N SER A 28 -4.81 17.23 -4.11
CA SER A 28 -6.06 16.85 -4.79
C SER A 28 -7.15 16.42 -3.81
N PRO A 29 -7.82 17.38 -3.12
CA PRO A 29 -8.77 17.06 -2.05
C PRO A 29 -9.91 16.13 -2.46
N ASP A 30 -10.52 16.36 -3.62
CA ASP A 30 -11.65 15.55 -4.09
C ASP A 30 -11.22 14.12 -4.46
N LYS A 31 -10.06 13.95 -5.11
CA LYS A 31 -9.52 12.63 -5.45
C LYS A 31 -9.09 11.89 -4.18
N ALA A 32 -8.48 12.60 -3.22
CA ALA A 32 -8.09 12.03 -1.93
C ALA A 32 -9.29 11.51 -1.13
N ARG A 33 -10.42 12.22 -1.09
CA ARG A 33 -11.66 11.71 -0.46
C ARG A 33 -12.16 10.44 -1.13
N ILE A 34 -12.17 10.40 -2.46
CA ILE A 34 -12.55 9.17 -3.19
C ILE A 34 -11.57 8.05 -2.81
N ALA A 35 -10.28 8.33 -2.81
CA ALA A 35 -9.23 7.34 -2.62
C ALA A 35 -9.12 6.79 -1.19
N PHE A 36 -9.29 7.64 -0.18
CA PHE A 36 -9.02 7.31 1.22
C PHE A 36 -10.28 6.99 2.02
N ASP A 37 -11.46 7.40 1.53
CA ASP A 37 -12.73 7.17 2.21
C ASP A 37 -13.66 6.27 1.40
N VAL A 38 -13.92 6.65 0.14
CA VAL A 38 -14.96 5.98 -0.67
C VAL A 38 -14.48 4.61 -1.15
N ILE A 39 -13.31 4.51 -1.77
CA ILE A 39 -12.77 3.23 -2.27
C ILE A 39 -12.62 2.19 -1.16
N PRO A 40 -12.04 2.49 0.02
CA PRO A 40 -11.99 1.54 1.12
C PRO A 40 -13.37 1.06 1.55
N TYR A 41 -14.37 1.96 1.59
CA TYR A 41 -15.75 1.57 1.86
C TYR A 41 -16.35 0.66 0.79
N LEU A 42 -16.17 1.01 -0.49
CA LEU A 42 -16.66 0.19 -1.59
C LEU A 42 -16.02 -1.21 -1.59
N LEU A 43 -14.75 -1.34 -1.22
CA LEU A 43 -14.10 -2.63 -1.02
C LEU A 43 -14.63 -3.38 0.21
N HIS A 44 -14.99 -2.63 1.27
CA HIS A 44 -15.45 -3.20 2.52
C HIS A 44 -16.86 -3.79 2.47
N THR A 45 -17.72 -3.32 1.55
CA THR A 45 -19.11 -3.79 1.44
C THR A 45 -19.48 -4.21 0.01
N ASN A 46 -20.40 -5.15 -0.13
CA ASN A 46 -20.98 -5.53 -1.42
C ASN A 46 -22.48 -5.24 -1.42
N HIS A 47 -22.86 -4.06 -1.92
CA HIS A 47 -24.25 -3.60 -1.89
C HIS A 47 -24.69 -3.15 -3.29
N ARG A 48 -25.89 -3.57 -3.71
CA ARG A 48 -26.42 -3.34 -5.07
C ARG A 48 -26.48 -1.88 -5.54
N ASP A 49 -26.62 -0.96 -4.59
CA ASP A 49 -26.70 0.49 -4.87
C ASP A 49 -25.31 1.15 -4.90
N LEU A 50 -24.24 0.38 -4.74
CA LEU A 50 -22.85 0.86 -4.73
C LEU A 50 -22.07 0.38 -5.97
N PRO A 51 -21.09 1.19 -6.45
CA PRO A 51 -20.15 0.75 -7.47
C PRO A 51 -19.36 -0.49 -7.05
N GLY A 52 -19.03 -1.34 -8.02
CA GLY A 52 -18.31 -2.59 -7.77
C GLY A 52 -19.16 -3.69 -7.13
N TYR A 53 -20.49 -3.57 -7.14
CA TYR A 53 -21.37 -4.65 -6.68
C TYR A 53 -21.20 -5.92 -7.52
N VAL A 54 -21.06 -7.06 -6.83
CA VAL A 54 -21.00 -8.40 -7.42
C VAL A 54 -22.28 -9.15 -7.03
N GLU A 55 -23.11 -9.46 -8.02
CA GLU A 55 -24.41 -10.09 -7.80
C GLU A 55 -24.28 -11.55 -7.33
N GLY A 56 -25.04 -11.92 -6.30
CA GLY A 56 -25.10 -13.30 -5.80
C GLY A 56 -23.82 -13.79 -5.11
N SER A 57 -22.86 -12.89 -4.85
CA SER A 57 -21.62 -13.19 -4.16
C SER A 57 -21.84 -13.41 -2.67
N ASP A 58 -21.31 -14.52 -2.17
CA ASP A 58 -21.18 -14.85 -0.74
C ASP A 58 -19.75 -14.61 -0.22
N ALA A 59 -18.90 -13.94 -1.01
CA ALA A 59 -17.51 -13.70 -0.64
C ALA A 59 -17.38 -12.92 0.67
N PRO A 60 -16.33 -13.20 1.46
CA PRO A 60 -16.03 -12.47 2.68
C PRO A 60 -15.48 -11.07 2.35
N TRP A 61 -16.34 -10.12 2.03
CA TRP A 61 -15.96 -8.73 1.79
C TRP A 61 -15.32 -8.11 3.04
N GLY A 62 -14.66 -6.96 2.91
CA GLY A 62 -14.13 -6.27 4.08
C GLY A 62 -12.61 -6.15 4.10
N ILE A 63 -12.17 -5.10 4.78
CA ILE A 63 -10.78 -4.78 5.05
C ILE A 63 -10.55 -4.93 6.56
N TYR A 64 -9.49 -5.63 6.95
CA TYR A 64 -9.10 -5.75 8.37
C TYR A 64 -8.91 -4.37 9.01
N LEU A 65 -9.32 -4.23 10.27
CA LEU A 65 -9.18 -3.00 11.06
C LEU A 65 -9.82 -1.75 10.45
N PHE A 66 -10.69 -1.89 9.44
CA PHE A 66 -11.41 -0.76 8.89
C PHE A 66 -12.77 -0.60 9.54
N GLU A 67 -12.97 0.55 10.17
CA GLU A 67 -14.25 1.01 10.68
C GLU A 67 -14.60 2.34 9.99
N PRO A 68 -15.73 2.42 9.27
CA PRO A 68 -16.18 3.67 8.67
C PRO A 68 -16.43 4.74 9.73
N ASP A 69 -15.81 5.91 9.57
CA ASP A 69 -16.00 7.07 10.44
C ASP A 69 -16.92 8.13 9.81
N GLU A 70 -17.12 9.26 10.48
CA GLU A 70 -17.97 10.35 9.99
C GLU A 70 -17.48 10.94 8.66
N ASN A 71 -16.16 10.97 8.40
CA ASN A 71 -15.60 11.45 7.14
C ASN A 71 -15.98 10.52 6.00
N VAL A 72 -15.93 9.20 6.23
CA VAL A 72 -16.41 8.20 5.26
C VAL A 72 -17.89 8.42 4.95
N VAL A 73 -18.72 8.66 5.95
CA VAL A 73 -20.15 8.94 5.73
C VAL A 73 -20.35 10.20 4.89
N GLU A 74 -19.65 11.29 5.17
CA GLU A 74 -19.74 12.53 4.38
C GLU A 74 -19.30 12.31 2.93
N SER A 75 -18.17 11.62 2.73
CA SER A 75 -17.64 11.29 1.41
C SER A 75 -18.63 10.41 0.63
N LEU A 76 -19.25 9.41 1.26
CA LEU A 76 -20.29 8.57 0.61
C LEU A 76 -21.52 9.38 0.21
N ARG A 77 -22.02 10.29 1.07
CA ARG A 77 -23.14 11.18 0.71
C ARG A 77 -22.84 11.99 -0.55
N ARG A 78 -21.58 12.42 -0.71
CA ARG A 78 -21.15 13.25 -1.85
C ARG A 78 -20.93 12.44 -3.13
N TYR A 79 -20.28 11.28 -3.05
CA TYR A 79 -19.81 10.54 -4.24
C TYR A 79 -20.71 9.36 -4.62
N CYS A 80 -21.56 8.89 -3.70
CA CYS A 80 -22.51 7.80 -3.88
C CYS A 80 -23.93 8.23 -3.45
N PRO A 81 -24.51 9.31 -4.01
CA PRO A 81 -25.77 9.90 -3.53
C PRO A 81 -27.00 8.98 -3.67
N GLY A 82 -26.93 7.92 -4.47
CA GLY A 82 -27.99 6.93 -4.61
C GLY A 82 -28.04 5.90 -3.46
N PHE A 83 -27.01 5.85 -2.62
CA PHE A 83 -26.91 4.89 -1.53
C PHE A 83 -27.54 5.44 -0.25
N ASN A 84 -28.50 4.70 0.30
CA ASN A 84 -29.20 5.11 1.53
C ASN A 84 -28.38 4.73 2.77
N LEU A 85 -27.68 5.71 3.34
CA LEU A 85 -26.82 5.55 4.52
C LEU A 85 -27.60 5.42 5.84
N ASP A 86 -28.89 5.75 5.87
CA ASP A 86 -29.70 5.71 7.10
C ASP A 86 -30.23 4.29 7.39
N LYS A 87 -29.98 3.32 6.50
CA LYS A 87 -30.30 1.91 6.72
C LYS A 87 -29.24 1.23 7.58
N ALA A 88 -29.68 0.41 8.54
CA ALA A 88 -28.78 -0.37 9.40
C ALA A 88 -27.83 -1.31 8.61
N GLU A 89 -28.24 -1.75 7.42
CA GLU A 89 -27.42 -2.58 6.51
C GLU A 89 -26.19 -1.85 5.97
N SER A 90 -26.20 -0.52 5.93
CA SER A 90 -25.12 0.29 5.37
C SER A 90 -23.85 0.28 6.23
N PHE A 91 -23.95 -0.11 7.51
CA PHE A 91 -22.79 -0.23 8.40
C PHE A 91 -22.81 -1.55 9.17
N ARG A 92 -23.42 -2.59 8.60
CA ARG A 92 -23.35 -3.92 9.21
C ARG A 92 -21.90 -4.36 9.32
N ARG A 93 -21.54 -4.87 10.49
CA ARG A 93 -20.24 -5.47 10.73
C ARG A 93 -20.08 -6.66 9.78
N VAL A 94 -18.94 -6.72 9.11
CA VAL A 94 -18.62 -7.83 8.22
C VAL A 94 -17.95 -8.92 9.06
N ASP A 95 -18.57 -10.10 9.10
CA ASP A 95 -18.18 -11.18 10.01
C ASP A 95 -16.90 -11.91 9.56
N ARG A 96 -16.56 -11.85 8.27
CA ARG A 96 -15.36 -12.44 7.68
C ARG A 96 -14.74 -11.45 6.71
N LEU A 97 -13.47 -11.12 6.91
CA LEU A 97 -12.73 -10.12 6.14
C LEU A 97 -11.71 -10.81 5.24
N MET A 98 -11.64 -10.43 3.97
CA MET A 98 -10.66 -10.97 3.01
C MET A 98 -9.44 -10.07 2.76
N ILE A 99 -9.59 -8.75 2.85
CA ILE A 99 -8.52 -7.81 2.49
C ILE A 99 -7.71 -7.50 3.75
N GLU A 100 -6.51 -8.05 3.82
CA GLU A 100 -5.56 -7.87 4.92
C GLU A 100 -5.17 -6.38 5.06
N SER A 101 -4.83 -5.75 3.93
CA SER A 101 -4.54 -4.31 3.89
C SER A 101 -4.76 -3.70 2.50
N LEU A 102 -5.04 -2.40 2.49
CA LEU A 102 -5.11 -1.56 1.31
C LEU A 102 -4.04 -0.48 1.38
N PHE A 103 -3.14 -0.46 0.41
CA PHE A 103 -2.14 0.58 0.25
C PHE A 103 -2.34 1.35 -1.05
N ILE A 104 -1.81 2.57 -1.10
CA ILE A 104 -1.52 3.25 -2.36
C ILE A 104 0.00 3.39 -2.47
N MET A 105 0.57 3.03 -3.62
CA MET A 105 1.99 3.17 -3.92
C MET A 105 2.24 4.31 -4.93
N GLY A 106 3.50 4.70 -5.08
CA GLY A 106 3.95 5.55 -6.16
C GLY A 106 3.98 7.01 -5.78
N SER A 107 3.48 7.89 -6.65
CA SER A 107 3.69 9.33 -6.48
C SER A 107 2.82 9.97 -5.41
N ILE A 108 1.72 9.34 -4.98
CA ILE A 108 0.77 9.90 -4.03
C ILE A 108 1.43 10.18 -2.66
N GLY A 109 1.17 11.37 -2.12
CA GLY A 109 1.75 11.87 -0.87
C GLY A 109 3.25 12.16 -0.92
N THR A 110 3.92 11.96 -2.06
CA THR A 110 5.34 12.29 -2.24
C THR A 110 5.52 13.69 -2.83
N VAL A 111 6.76 14.18 -2.84
CA VAL A 111 7.16 15.39 -3.59
C VAL A 111 6.89 15.29 -5.10
N GLY A 112 6.74 14.07 -5.63
CA GLY A 112 6.45 13.81 -7.04
C GLY A 112 4.96 13.76 -7.38
N GLN A 113 4.05 13.96 -6.42
CA GLN A 113 2.61 13.95 -6.69
C GLN A 113 2.21 15.17 -7.53
N THR A 114 1.33 14.93 -8.50
CA THR A 114 0.67 16.00 -9.25
C THR A 114 -0.84 15.74 -9.32
N LYS A 115 -1.62 16.72 -9.79
CA LYS A 115 -3.06 16.53 -10.04
C LYS A 115 -3.36 15.46 -11.11
N LYS A 116 -2.36 15.11 -11.92
CA LYS A 116 -2.42 14.08 -12.97
C LYS A 116 -1.89 12.73 -12.51
N SER A 117 -1.46 12.60 -11.25
CA SER A 117 -1.05 11.30 -10.72
C SER A 117 -2.23 10.33 -10.73
N ASP A 118 -1.90 9.11 -11.13
CA ASP A 118 -2.60 7.85 -10.93
C ASP A 118 -2.59 7.42 -9.46
N TYR A 119 -3.53 6.54 -9.13
CA TYR A 119 -3.68 5.92 -7.81
C TYR A 119 -3.51 4.40 -7.96
N ASP A 120 -2.31 3.92 -7.67
CA ASP A 120 -1.96 2.51 -7.73
C ASP A 120 -2.27 1.84 -6.40
N TYR A 121 -3.42 1.18 -6.31
CA TYR A 121 -3.84 0.45 -5.12
C TYR A 121 -3.19 -0.91 -5.08
N TRP A 122 -2.64 -1.25 -3.92
CA TRP A 122 -2.22 -2.60 -3.59
C TRP A 122 -3.23 -3.19 -2.63
N VAL A 123 -3.98 -4.17 -3.13
CA VAL A 123 -5.01 -4.90 -2.38
C VAL A 123 -4.37 -6.19 -1.88
N VAL A 124 -4.00 -6.21 -0.60
CA VAL A 124 -3.29 -7.34 0.00
C VAL A 124 -4.31 -8.34 0.55
N ILE A 125 -4.17 -9.59 0.13
CA ILE A 125 -5.00 -10.73 0.54
C ILE A 125 -4.12 -11.87 1.02
N ASP A 126 -4.70 -12.82 1.75
CA ASP A 126 -4.06 -14.08 2.08
C ASP A 126 -4.80 -15.20 1.32
N GLU A 127 -4.25 -15.63 0.18
CA GLU A 127 -4.83 -16.67 -0.68
C GLU A 127 -4.98 -18.01 0.04
N SER A 128 -4.26 -18.24 1.15
CA SER A 128 -4.43 -19.45 1.96
C SER A 128 -5.72 -19.45 2.77
N LYS A 129 -6.35 -18.29 2.97
CA LYS A 129 -7.57 -18.10 3.79
C LYS A 129 -8.85 -17.90 2.98
N ILE A 130 -8.74 -17.72 1.67
CA ILE A 130 -9.86 -17.40 0.77
C ILE A 130 -9.93 -18.38 -0.39
N SER A 131 -11.14 -18.59 -0.92
CA SER A 131 -11.30 -19.53 -2.03
C SER A 131 -10.90 -18.88 -3.37
N PRO A 132 -10.52 -19.68 -4.38
CA PRO A 132 -10.28 -19.15 -5.73
C PRO A 132 -11.51 -18.47 -6.37
N GLU A 133 -12.73 -18.78 -5.92
CA GLU A 133 -13.93 -18.06 -6.35
C GLU A 133 -13.99 -16.67 -5.73
N ASP A 134 -13.77 -16.56 -4.42
CA ASP A 134 -13.74 -15.26 -3.72
C ASP A 134 -12.68 -14.33 -4.34
N VAL A 135 -11.54 -14.88 -4.73
CA VAL A 135 -10.49 -14.13 -5.47
C VAL A 135 -11.02 -13.59 -6.79
N ARG A 136 -11.68 -14.43 -7.61
CA ARG A 136 -12.27 -13.99 -8.90
C ARG A 136 -13.34 -12.92 -8.72
N GLU A 137 -14.19 -13.06 -7.71
CA GLU A 137 -15.22 -12.09 -7.40
C GLU A 137 -14.60 -10.75 -6.95
N LEU A 138 -13.53 -10.79 -6.17
CA LEU A 138 -12.77 -9.59 -5.83
C LEU A 138 -12.13 -8.97 -7.08
N GLU A 139 -11.48 -9.73 -7.94
CA GLU A 139 -10.91 -9.22 -9.21
C GLU A 139 -11.99 -8.54 -10.08
N ALA A 140 -13.17 -9.16 -10.21
CA ALA A 140 -14.30 -8.57 -10.94
C ALA A 140 -14.76 -7.25 -10.32
N LYS A 141 -14.80 -7.18 -8.99
CA LYS A 141 -15.09 -5.94 -8.26
C LYS A 141 -14.03 -4.87 -8.49
N LEU A 142 -12.75 -5.22 -8.40
CA LEU A 142 -11.63 -4.31 -8.63
C LEU A 142 -11.71 -3.70 -10.03
N ALA A 143 -11.94 -4.51 -11.07
CA ALA A 143 -12.12 -4.03 -12.44
C ALA A 143 -13.32 -3.08 -12.60
N ALA A 144 -14.45 -3.38 -11.93
CA ALA A 144 -15.60 -2.48 -11.92
C ALA A 144 -15.31 -1.15 -11.19
N LEU A 145 -14.50 -1.17 -10.14
CA LEU A 145 -14.07 0.04 -9.43
C LEU A 145 -13.08 0.88 -10.25
N GLU A 146 -12.19 0.29 -11.04
CA GLU A 146 -11.34 1.02 -11.99
C GLU A 146 -12.17 1.84 -12.98
N MET A 147 -13.19 1.20 -13.57
CA MET A 147 -14.10 1.87 -14.49
C MET A 147 -14.87 3.01 -13.81
N TRP A 148 -15.33 2.80 -12.57
CA TRP A 148 -16.00 3.83 -11.80
C TRP A 148 -15.07 5.01 -11.45
N CYS A 149 -13.81 4.75 -11.07
CA CYS A 149 -12.80 5.78 -10.84
C CYS A 149 -12.56 6.63 -12.10
N LEU A 150 -12.50 5.99 -13.26
CA LEU A 150 -12.34 6.67 -14.54
C LEU A 150 -13.50 7.64 -14.83
N GLU A 151 -14.75 7.26 -14.53
CA GLU A 151 -15.92 8.17 -14.62
C GLU A 151 -15.77 9.40 -13.70
N LYS A 152 -15.09 9.25 -12.56
CA LYS A 152 -14.74 10.35 -11.64
C LYS A 152 -13.50 11.13 -12.06
N LYS A 153 -12.93 10.87 -13.24
CA LYS A 153 -11.68 11.47 -13.75
C LYS A 153 -10.49 11.20 -12.82
N MET A 154 -10.51 10.05 -12.15
CA MET A 154 -9.44 9.54 -11.32
C MET A 154 -8.91 8.28 -11.99
N GLU A 155 -7.69 8.36 -12.53
CA GLU A 155 -6.99 7.18 -13.02
C GLU A 155 -6.55 6.35 -11.82
N SER A 156 -6.91 5.08 -11.79
CA SER A 156 -6.66 4.17 -10.69
C SER A 156 -6.49 2.76 -11.21
N HIS A 157 -5.53 2.05 -10.65
CA HIS A 157 -5.19 0.67 -10.98
C HIS A 157 -5.18 -0.14 -9.69
N PHE A 158 -5.76 -1.33 -9.68
CA PHE A 158 -5.78 -2.20 -8.49
C PHE A 158 -4.96 -3.46 -8.73
N PHE A 159 -3.86 -3.56 -7.99
CA PHE A 159 -2.96 -4.71 -7.99
C PHE A 159 -3.30 -5.64 -6.83
N LEU A 160 -3.89 -6.79 -7.16
CA LEU A 160 -4.14 -7.84 -6.17
C LEU A 160 -2.83 -8.54 -5.80
N SER A 161 -2.51 -8.56 -4.51
CA SER A 161 -1.23 -9.08 -4.00
C SER A 161 -1.47 -10.09 -2.89
N ASP A 162 -0.89 -11.28 -3.00
CA ASP A 162 -0.91 -12.28 -1.93
C ASP A 162 0.24 -12.04 -0.93
N VAL A 163 -0.03 -12.21 0.36
CA VAL A 163 0.96 -12.05 1.44
C VAL A 163 2.18 -12.95 1.22
N SER A 164 1.98 -14.24 0.96
CA SER A 164 3.08 -15.21 0.85
C SER A 164 3.89 -14.99 -0.42
N LYS A 165 3.21 -14.80 -1.56
CA LYS A 165 3.88 -14.48 -2.83
C LYS A 165 4.69 -13.18 -2.73
N THR A 166 4.11 -12.14 -2.14
CA THR A 166 4.81 -10.86 -1.95
C THR A 166 6.02 -10.99 -1.03
N LYS A 167 5.92 -11.82 0.01
CA LYS A 167 7.05 -12.14 0.88
C LYS A 167 8.22 -12.73 0.10
N ASP A 168 7.93 -13.61 -0.85
CA ASP A 168 8.90 -14.24 -1.76
C ASP A 168 9.25 -13.38 -3.00
N ASN A 169 8.87 -12.09 -2.99
CA ASN A 169 9.09 -11.14 -4.09
C ASN A 169 8.39 -11.54 -5.41
N GLU A 170 7.27 -12.24 -5.31
CA GLU A 170 6.42 -12.61 -6.44
C GLU A 170 5.21 -11.67 -6.54
N PHE A 171 5.27 -10.75 -7.50
CA PHE A 171 4.24 -9.71 -7.71
C PHE A 171 3.26 -10.06 -8.85
N GLY A 172 3.10 -11.34 -9.18
CA GLY A 172 2.23 -11.81 -10.27
C GLY A 172 2.68 -11.32 -11.65
N VAL A 173 1.76 -11.36 -12.63
CA VAL A 173 1.94 -10.66 -13.91
C VAL A 173 1.63 -9.19 -13.66
N THR A 174 2.56 -8.47 -13.03
CA THR A 174 2.58 -7.01 -13.11
C THR A 174 2.44 -6.63 -14.59
N ASP A 175 1.51 -5.72 -14.88
CA ASP A 175 1.07 -5.35 -16.23
C ASP A 175 2.20 -5.22 -17.27
N LYS A 176 1.80 -5.13 -18.55
CA LYS A 176 2.66 -4.81 -19.72
C LYS A 176 3.60 -3.61 -19.53
N GLU A 177 3.45 -2.85 -18.45
CA GLU A 177 4.24 -1.71 -18.00
C GLU A 177 5.32 -2.01 -16.93
N SER A 178 5.53 -3.27 -16.55
CA SER A 178 6.64 -3.67 -15.70
C SER A 178 7.44 -4.69 -16.48
N GLY A 179 8.75 -4.49 -16.62
CA GLY A 179 9.63 -5.26 -17.50
C GLY A 179 9.86 -6.72 -17.09
N GLY A 180 8.79 -7.51 -16.88
CA GLY A 180 8.84 -8.92 -16.49
C GLY A 180 9.49 -9.16 -15.14
N SER A 181 10.00 -10.38 -14.95
CA SER A 181 10.70 -10.88 -13.75
C SER A 181 11.96 -10.11 -13.35
N ALA A 182 12.29 -9.02 -14.04
CA ALA A 182 13.53 -8.26 -13.90
C ALA A 182 13.42 -7.02 -13.00
N GLN A 183 12.35 -6.86 -12.20
CA GLN A 183 12.12 -5.68 -11.35
C GLN A 183 11.43 -5.99 -10.00
N LYS A 184 11.47 -7.23 -9.52
CA LYS A 184 10.71 -7.65 -8.35
C LYS A 184 11.17 -6.96 -7.05
N GLN A 185 12.45 -7.01 -6.74
CA GLN A 185 13.00 -6.43 -5.51
C GLN A 185 13.04 -4.89 -5.57
N ILE A 186 13.34 -4.27 -6.70
CA ILE A 186 13.26 -2.81 -6.85
C ILE A 186 11.81 -2.30 -6.72
N LEU A 187 10.83 -3.09 -7.18
CA LEU A 187 9.41 -2.77 -6.96
C LEU A 187 9.07 -2.84 -5.46
N LYS A 188 9.55 -3.87 -4.75
CA LYS A 188 9.37 -3.98 -3.30
C LYS A 188 10.07 -2.86 -2.53
N GLU A 189 11.26 -2.45 -2.95
CA GLU A 189 11.96 -1.27 -2.42
C GLU A 189 11.09 -0.02 -2.60
N GLU A 190 10.57 0.21 -3.81
CA GLU A 190 9.71 1.33 -4.10
C GLU A 190 8.42 1.28 -3.28
N PHE A 191 7.85 0.08 -3.10
CA PHE A 191 6.71 -0.14 -2.22
C PHE A 191 7.03 0.29 -0.79
N TYR A 192 8.10 -0.22 -0.16
CA TYR A 192 8.44 0.18 1.21
C TYR A 192 8.80 1.65 1.37
N ARG A 193 9.31 2.29 0.33
CA ARG A 193 9.63 3.72 0.36
C ARG A 193 8.42 4.63 0.12
N THR A 194 7.44 4.19 -0.67
CA THR A 194 6.38 5.08 -1.17
C THR A 194 4.97 4.72 -0.72
N ALA A 195 4.74 3.47 -0.29
CA ALA A 195 3.42 2.99 0.09
C ALA A 195 2.84 3.78 1.27
N ILE A 196 1.57 4.15 1.13
CA ILE A 196 0.74 4.74 2.17
C ILE A 196 -0.31 3.71 2.53
N LEU A 197 -0.37 3.32 3.81
CA LEU A 197 -1.43 2.49 4.34
C LEU A 197 -2.72 3.30 4.38
N ILE A 198 -3.73 2.87 3.63
CA ILE A 198 -5.04 3.53 3.61
C ILE A 198 -5.90 2.97 4.74
N LYS A 199 -6.11 1.65 4.76
CA LYS A 199 -6.80 0.89 5.81
C LYS A 199 -6.23 -0.53 5.84
N GLY A 200 -6.30 -1.22 6.97
CA GLY A 200 -5.71 -2.57 7.08
C GLY A 200 -4.73 -2.75 8.21
N LYS A 201 -4.10 -3.92 8.19
CA LYS A 201 -2.97 -4.27 9.03
C LYS A 201 -1.71 -3.49 8.65
N THR A 202 -0.86 -3.21 9.63
CA THR A 202 0.41 -2.48 9.43
C THR A 202 1.49 -3.44 8.91
N LEU A 203 2.39 -2.97 8.04
CA LEU A 203 3.54 -3.79 7.62
C LEU A 203 4.45 -4.07 8.82
N LEU A 204 4.72 -5.34 9.10
CA LEU A 204 5.66 -5.78 10.13
C LEU A 204 7.04 -5.15 9.94
N TRP A 205 7.44 -4.92 8.68
CA TRP A 205 8.70 -4.27 8.33
C TRP A 205 8.89 -2.91 8.99
N TRP A 206 7.84 -2.12 9.26
CA TRP A 206 7.99 -0.84 9.98
C TRP A 206 8.39 -1.00 11.45
N LEU A 207 8.22 -2.20 12.03
CA LEU A 207 8.45 -2.47 13.44
C LEU A 207 9.86 -3.00 13.72
N THR A 208 10.50 -3.65 12.75
CA THR A 208 11.87 -4.14 12.87
C THR A 208 12.91 -3.01 12.73
N PRO A 209 14.17 -3.16 13.16
CA PRO A 209 15.21 -2.17 12.89
C PRO A 209 15.52 -2.01 11.39
N PRO A 210 16.05 -0.86 10.94
CA PRO A 210 16.40 -0.62 9.53
C PRO A 210 17.74 -1.30 9.17
N GLY A 211 17.86 -1.81 7.94
CA GLY A 211 19.11 -2.36 7.40
C GLY A 211 19.59 -3.65 8.08
N ILE A 212 18.65 -4.43 8.63
CA ILE A 212 18.94 -5.74 9.23
C ILE A 212 18.95 -6.84 8.17
N SER A 213 19.65 -7.94 8.46
CA SER A 213 19.64 -9.12 7.59
C SER A 213 18.28 -9.84 7.60
N ASP A 214 18.09 -10.74 6.64
CA ASP A 214 16.89 -11.57 6.56
C ASP A 214 16.76 -12.48 7.80
N GLU A 215 17.87 -13.00 8.33
CA GLU A 215 17.88 -13.77 9.58
C GLU A 215 17.52 -12.92 10.81
N GLU A 216 18.12 -11.72 10.92
CA GLU A 216 17.81 -10.78 12.00
C GLU A 216 16.33 -10.34 11.95
N TYR A 217 15.77 -10.18 10.75
CA TYR A 217 14.35 -9.88 10.55
C TYR A 217 13.45 -10.96 11.13
N GLU A 218 13.72 -12.24 10.83
CA GLU A 218 12.93 -13.35 11.36
C GLU A 218 13.13 -13.52 12.88
N GLU A 219 14.33 -13.28 13.41
CA GLU A 219 14.56 -13.26 14.87
C GLU A 219 13.72 -12.15 15.54
N HIS A 220 13.77 -10.93 15.02
CA HIS A 220 12.98 -9.81 15.54
C HIS A 220 11.47 -10.08 15.46
N LYS A 221 11.00 -10.68 14.37
CA LYS A 221 9.59 -11.08 14.21
C LYS A 221 9.16 -12.08 15.28
N ASN A 222 9.95 -13.13 15.51
CA ASN A 222 9.61 -14.15 16.50
C ASN A 222 9.59 -13.55 17.91
N ASN A 223 10.60 -12.74 18.26
CA ASN A 223 10.64 -12.02 19.55
C ASN A 223 9.43 -11.09 19.73
N LEU A 224 9.02 -10.39 18.68
CA LEU A 224 7.86 -9.51 18.68
C LEU A 224 6.55 -10.23 19.00
N LEU A 225 6.35 -11.42 18.44
CA LEU A 225 5.18 -12.26 18.64
C LEU A 225 5.21 -12.94 20.01
N ASP A 226 6.34 -13.57 20.37
CA ASP A 226 6.51 -14.34 21.60
C ASP A 226 6.42 -13.46 22.86
N GLU A 227 6.94 -12.23 22.79
CA GLU A 227 6.82 -11.26 23.88
C GLU A 227 5.46 -10.53 23.91
N GLY A 228 4.59 -10.76 22.92
CA GLY A 228 3.26 -10.16 22.83
C GLY A 228 3.28 -8.64 22.60
N TYR A 229 4.33 -8.12 21.94
CA TYR A 229 4.39 -6.69 21.59
C TYR A 229 3.48 -6.32 20.42
N ILE A 230 3.17 -7.29 19.56
CA ILE A 230 2.28 -7.14 18.40
C ILE A 230 1.25 -8.28 18.39
N ASP A 231 0.07 -7.98 17.89
CA ASP A 231 -0.94 -9.00 17.55
C ASP A 231 -0.77 -9.38 16.07
N GLU A 232 -0.77 -10.67 15.76
CA GLU A 232 -0.74 -11.20 14.39
C GLU A 232 -1.91 -10.70 13.53
N ASN A 233 -3.00 -10.28 14.17
CA ASN A 233 -4.16 -9.68 13.52
C ASN A 233 -4.02 -8.17 13.28
N GLU A 234 -2.94 -7.54 13.76
CA GLU A 234 -2.66 -6.12 13.56
C GLU A 234 -1.57 -5.85 12.53
N VAL A 235 -0.82 -6.88 12.13
CA VAL A 235 0.31 -6.76 11.21
C VAL A 235 0.22 -7.71 10.02
N ILE A 236 0.86 -7.33 8.92
CA ILE A 236 1.12 -8.21 7.77
C ILE A 236 2.61 -8.28 7.49
N ASP A 237 3.10 -9.48 7.23
CA ASP A 237 4.50 -9.75 6.94
C ASP A 237 4.70 -9.95 5.43
N LEU A 238 5.10 -8.89 4.76
CA LEU A 238 5.49 -8.91 3.34
C LEU A 238 6.99 -9.20 3.15
N GLY A 239 7.70 -9.63 4.21
CA GLY A 239 9.12 -10.00 4.18
C GLY A 239 10.11 -8.83 4.13
N PRO A 240 11.39 -9.07 4.44
CA PRO A 240 12.43 -8.05 4.35
C PRO A 240 12.79 -7.73 2.88
N ILE A 241 13.61 -6.70 2.73
CA ILE A 241 14.42 -6.46 1.53
C ILE A 241 15.81 -6.01 2.02
N SER A 242 16.82 -6.83 1.79
CA SER A 242 18.20 -6.56 2.24
C SER A 242 19.12 -6.10 1.11
N HIS A 243 18.86 -6.58 -0.12
CA HIS A 243 19.66 -6.23 -1.29
C HIS A 243 18.82 -6.32 -2.57
N ILE A 244 19.28 -5.66 -3.64
CA ILE A 244 18.70 -5.77 -4.99
C ILE A 244 19.80 -6.30 -5.92
N PRO A 245 19.59 -7.44 -6.61
CA PRO A 245 20.59 -8.00 -7.50
C PRO A 245 20.98 -7.03 -8.62
N PRO A 246 22.28 -6.91 -8.97
CA PRO A 246 22.72 -6.02 -10.05
C PRO A 246 22.03 -6.28 -11.39
N GLY A 247 21.71 -7.54 -11.70
CA GLY A 247 20.98 -7.90 -12.91
C GLY A 247 19.55 -7.32 -12.94
N GLU A 248 18.92 -7.20 -11.78
CA GLU A 248 17.61 -6.58 -11.64
C GLU A 248 17.69 -5.06 -11.80
N LEU A 249 18.67 -4.42 -11.16
CA LEU A 249 18.92 -2.98 -11.32
C LEU A 249 19.16 -2.60 -12.78
N PHE A 250 19.91 -3.42 -13.52
CA PHE A 250 20.13 -3.19 -14.96
C PHE A 250 18.83 -3.31 -15.78
N GLY A 251 18.01 -4.33 -15.51
CA GLY A 251 16.70 -4.48 -16.14
C GLY A 251 15.75 -3.31 -15.83
N ALA A 252 15.76 -2.83 -14.59
CA ALA A 252 15.00 -1.68 -14.14
C ALA A 252 15.47 -0.37 -14.80
N LEU A 253 16.78 -0.16 -14.97
CA LEU A 253 17.33 0.99 -15.70
C LEU A 253 16.87 1.00 -17.16
N LEU A 254 16.97 -0.12 -17.87
CA LEU A 254 16.50 -0.24 -19.26
C LEU A 254 15.01 0.12 -19.40
N TRP A 255 14.22 -0.26 -18.42
CA TRP A 255 12.81 0.10 -18.38
C TRP A 255 12.59 1.60 -18.19
N GLN A 256 13.32 2.23 -17.26
CA GLN A 256 13.24 3.68 -17.07
C GLN A 256 13.69 4.46 -18.30
N PHE A 257 14.64 3.95 -19.10
CA PHE A 257 14.98 4.56 -20.39
C PHE A 257 13.80 4.62 -21.35
N ASN A 258 12.99 3.56 -21.42
CA ASN A 258 11.78 3.55 -22.25
C ASN A 258 10.71 4.49 -21.69
N LYS A 259 10.46 4.45 -20.37
CA LYS A 259 9.46 5.31 -19.69
C LYS A 259 9.86 6.79 -19.63
N ALA A 260 11.14 7.12 -19.79
CA ALA A 260 11.60 8.52 -19.85
C ALA A 260 10.97 9.30 -21.01
N MET A 261 10.48 8.63 -22.05
CA MET A 261 9.74 9.26 -23.15
C MET A 261 8.37 9.81 -22.73
N GLU A 262 7.74 9.18 -21.73
CA GLU A 262 6.42 9.56 -21.20
C GLU A 262 6.55 10.44 -19.96
N SER A 263 7.50 10.10 -19.07
CA SER A 263 7.71 10.79 -17.79
C SER A 263 9.21 10.98 -17.50
N PRO A 264 9.87 11.95 -18.15
CA PRO A 264 11.33 12.10 -18.09
C PRO A 264 11.84 12.41 -16.68
N TYR A 265 11.15 13.29 -15.94
CA TYR A 265 11.60 13.72 -14.61
C TYR A 265 11.57 12.58 -13.57
N LYS A 266 10.45 11.84 -13.48
CA LYS A 266 10.33 10.68 -12.58
C LYS A 266 11.38 9.62 -12.96
N SER A 267 11.56 9.37 -14.25
CA SER A 267 12.50 8.37 -14.74
C SER A 267 13.95 8.72 -14.41
N VAL A 268 14.37 9.98 -14.58
CA VAL A 268 15.73 10.43 -14.23
C VAL A 268 16.04 10.26 -12.74
N ILE A 269 15.09 10.60 -11.87
CA ILE A 269 15.27 10.41 -10.41
C ILE A 269 15.43 8.92 -10.08
N LYS A 270 14.55 8.07 -10.64
CA LYS A 270 14.62 6.61 -10.44
C LYS A 270 15.92 6.04 -10.98
N MET A 271 16.39 6.49 -12.14
CA MET A 271 17.66 6.07 -12.71
C MET A 271 18.86 6.48 -11.83
N GLY A 272 18.86 7.70 -11.29
CA GLY A 272 19.93 8.13 -10.36
C GLY A 272 19.97 7.31 -9.07
N LEU A 273 18.80 6.89 -8.55
CA LEU A 273 18.74 5.97 -7.42
C LEU A 273 19.36 4.60 -7.76
N MET A 274 18.97 4.03 -8.90
CA MET A 274 19.51 2.74 -9.35
C MET A 274 21.02 2.82 -9.66
N GLU A 275 21.49 3.92 -10.22
CA GLU A 275 22.92 4.17 -10.44
C GLU A 275 23.69 4.14 -9.12
N SER A 276 23.21 4.85 -8.08
CA SER A 276 23.82 4.84 -6.74
C SER A 276 23.92 3.41 -6.18
N TYR A 277 22.84 2.61 -6.29
CA TYR A 277 22.89 1.20 -5.87
C TYR A 277 23.92 0.38 -6.66
N ILE A 278 24.03 0.58 -7.97
CA ILE A 278 25.03 -0.12 -8.81
C ILE A 278 26.46 0.29 -8.42
N MET A 279 26.69 1.58 -8.14
CA MET A 279 28.00 2.11 -7.78
C MET A 279 28.47 1.62 -6.40
N GLU A 280 27.56 1.48 -5.45
CA GLU A 280 27.86 1.06 -4.08
C GLU A 280 27.88 -0.48 -3.91
N GLY A 281 27.24 -1.22 -4.81
CA GLY A 281 27.26 -2.68 -4.86
C GLY A 281 26.67 -3.31 -3.59
N GLU A 282 27.36 -4.29 -3.02
CA GLU A 282 26.93 -4.98 -1.79
C GLU A 282 26.90 -4.04 -0.56
N ASN A 283 27.53 -2.87 -0.62
CA ASN A 283 27.51 -1.89 0.47
C ASN A 283 26.37 -0.87 0.34
N ALA A 284 25.56 -0.95 -0.73
CA ALA A 284 24.48 0.00 -0.97
C ALA A 284 23.45 -0.05 0.16
N GLU A 285 23.22 1.10 0.81
CA GLU A 285 22.08 1.24 1.72
C GLU A 285 20.82 1.52 0.91
N LEU A 286 19.80 0.65 1.04
CA LEU A 286 18.53 0.88 0.38
C LEU A 286 17.83 2.12 0.94
N LEU A 287 17.31 2.96 0.06
CA LEU A 287 16.63 4.20 0.42
C LEU A 287 15.37 3.94 1.27
N CYS A 288 14.70 2.80 1.12
CA CYS A 288 13.66 2.37 2.04
C CYS A 288 14.17 2.21 3.49
N ASP A 289 15.37 1.66 3.71
CA ASP A 289 15.97 1.56 5.04
C ASP A 289 16.44 2.91 5.58
N THR A 290 16.99 3.76 4.71
CA THR A 290 17.29 5.15 5.07
C THR A 290 16.02 5.87 5.53
N LEU A 291 14.92 5.75 4.78
CA LEU A 291 13.62 6.32 5.15
C LEU A 291 13.15 5.77 6.49
N LYS A 292 13.17 4.44 6.65
CA LYS A 292 12.75 3.75 7.87
C LYS A 292 13.52 4.25 9.09
N ARG A 293 14.83 4.41 8.97
CA ARG A 293 15.70 4.99 10.02
C ARG A 293 15.25 6.40 10.41
N HIS A 294 14.97 7.27 9.44
CA HIS A 294 14.52 8.64 9.71
C HIS A 294 13.14 8.66 10.39
N VAL A 295 12.19 7.87 9.91
CA VAL A 295 10.85 7.76 10.49
C VAL A 295 10.94 7.22 11.92
N GLN A 296 11.65 6.12 12.15
CA GLN A 296 11.83 5.54 13.49
C GLN A 296 12.63 6.46 14.43
N GLY A 297 13.52 7.29 13.89
CA GLY A 297 14.22 8.35 14.63
C GLY A 297 13.36 9.53 15.06
N GLY A 298 12.10 9.62 14.59
CA GLY A 298 11.15 10.68 14.94
C GLY A 298 11.16 11.89 14.00
N ALA A 299 11.87 11.84 12.86
CA ALA A 299 11.98 12.96 11.92
C ALA A 299 10.64 13.38 11.30
N GLY A 300 9.61 12.52 11.35
CA GLY A 300 8.24 12.87 10.94
C GLY A 300 7.56 13.96 11.79
N GLN A 301 8.16 14.35 12.93
CA GLN A 301 7.65 15.39 13.82
C GLN A 301 8.22 16.79 13.50
N ASP A 302 9.29 16.88 12.72
CA ASP A 302 9.92 18.15 12.37
C ASP A 302 9.25 18.77 11.14
N ARG A 303 8.10 19.42 11.36
CA ARG A 303 7.49 20.41 10.44
C ARG A 303 8.34 21.69 10.35
N LYS A 304 9.65 21.55 10.10
CA LYS A 304 10.59 22.66 9.88
C LYS A 304 11.62 22.29 8.83
N LEU A 305 11.15 21.95 7.65
CA LEU A 305 11.92 22.14 6.42
C LEU A 305 10.95 22.78 5.41
N ASP A 306 10.60 24.03 5.71
CA ASP A 306 10.21 25.04 4.70
C ASP A 306 11.48 25.56 4.01
#